data_AF-A0A920KN12-F1
#
_entry.id   AF-A0A920KN12-F1
#
_cell.length_a   1.000
_cell.length_b   1.000
_cell.length_c   1.000
_cell.angle_alpha   90.00
_cell.angle_beta   90.00
_cell.angle_gamma   90.00
#
_symmetry.space_group_name_H-M   'P 1'
#
loop_
_entity.id
_entity.type
_entity.pdbx_description
1 polymer ?
#
loop_
_entity_poly.entity_id
_entity_poly.type
_entity_poly.pdbx_seq_one_letter_code
_entity_poly.pdbx_strand_id
1 'polypeptide(L)'
;MMGHETLSDCHGLVACGGFSYGDVLGAGEGGQKVSCSMTLSGSDSPISLSAVTPCIGVCNGCQMMSALQEIIPGSSHWPRFARNLSEQYEARLALVRVEASPSILLSGMEGSHLPIVVAHGEGRAQFADAARCEALESSGLVSLRFIENDLQVASTYPANPNGSPPVLPVYAMPMAG
;
A
#
# COMPACT_ATOMS: atom_id res chain seq x y z
N MET A 1 -3.84 23.43 -20.12
CA MET A 1 -2.45 23.11 -20.49
C MET A 1 -2.21 21.69 -19.99
N MET A 2 -2.32 20.67 -20.85
CA MET A 2 -1.98 19.30 -20.47
C MET A 2 -0.50 19.11 -20.77
N GLY A 3 0.32 18.97 -19.73
CA GLY A 3 1.74 18.65 -19.87
C GLY A 3 1.90 17.14 -20.00
N HIS A 4 2.63 16.70 -21.04
CA HIS A 4 3.06 15.31 -21.18
C HIS A 4 4.47 15.22 -20.58
N GLU A 5 4.54 14.98 -19.28
CA GLU A 5 5.81 14.79 -18.59
C GLU A 5 6.23 13.32 -18.69
N THR A 6 7.49 13.08 -19.05
CA THR A 6 8.04 11.71 -19.11
C THR A 6 8.69 11.38 -17.78
N LEU A 7 8.31 10.25 -17.17
CA LEU A 7 8.79 9.84 -15.84
C LEU A 7 10.30 9.57 -15.76
N SER A 8 11.00 9.53 -16.90
CA SER A 8 12.45 9.31 -17.02
C SER A 8 13.29 10.33 -16.25
N ASP A 9 12.80 11.56 -16.08
CA ASP A 9 13.52 12.64 -15.42
C ASP A 9 13.25 12.70 -13.90
N CYS A 10 12.42 11.78 -13.38
CA CYS A 10 12.00 11.76 -11.98
C CYS A 10 12.87 10.80 -11.15
N HIS A 11 13.44 11.30 -10.06
CA HIS A 11 14.25 10.53 -9.11
C HIS A 11 13.43 9.83 -8.01
N GLY A 12 12.11 9.97 -8.05
CA GLY A 12 11.19 9.32 -7.11
C GLY A 12 9.74 9.58 -7.50
N LEU A 13 8.84 8.68 -7.10
CA LEU A 13 7.42 8.74 -7.41
C LEU A 13 6.58 8.66 -6.13
N VAL A 14 5.63 9.60 -5.99
CA VAL A 14 4.67 9.61 -4.89
C VAL A 14 3.27 9.43 -5.48
N ALA A 15 2.67 8.26 -5.24
CA ALA A 15 1.26 8.03 -5.51
C ALA A 15 0.45 8.52 -4.30
N CYS A 16 -0.09 9.73 -4.42
CA CYS A 16 -0.87 10.36 -3.36
C CYS A 16 -2.19 9.62 -3.08
N GLY A 17 -2.64 9.68 -1.83
CA GLY A 17 -3.96 9.20 -1.42
C GLY A 17 -5.09 10.13 -1.88
N GLY A 18 -6.32 9.61 -1.91
CA GLY A 18 -7.52 10.35 -2.31
C GLY A 18 -8.67 9.42 -2.70
N PHE A 19 -9.68 9.96 -3.36
CA PHE A 19 -10.82 9.22 -3.94
C PHE A 19 -10.76 9.31 -5.47
N SER A 20 -9.72 8.71 -6.06
CA SER A 20 -9.58 8.67 -7.51
C SER A 20 -10.81 7.98 -8.13
N TYR A 21 -11.59 8.71 -8.94
CA TYR A 21 -12.88 8.29 -9.50
C TYR A 21 -13.99 7.98 -8.48
N GLY A 22 -13.91 8.55 -7.28
CA GLY A 22 -14.97 8.43 -6.27
C GLY A 22 -15.18 7.01 -5.74
N ASP A 23 -14.20 6.12 -5.93
CA ASP A 23 -14.24 4.71 -5.52
C ASP A 23 -15.47 3.93 -6.04
N VAL A 24 -16.13 4.44 -7.10
CA VAL A 24 -17.42 3.94 -7.61
C VAL A 24 -17.32 2.51 -8.16
N LEU A 25 -16.10 2.05 -8.45
CA LEU A 25 -15.81 0.70 -8.92
C LEU A 25 -14.97 -0.11 -7.90
N GLY A 26 -14.78 0.42 -6.68
CA GLY A 26 -13.75 -0.01 -5.73
C GLY A 26 -12.69 1.07 -5.60
N ALA A 27 -12.20 1.29 -4.38
CA ALA A 27 -11.17 2.27 -4.08
C ALA A 27 -9.87 1.86 -4.77
N GLY A 28 -9.39 2.73 -5.66
CA GLY A 28 -8.24 2.43 -6.52
C GLY A 28 -8.55 1.60 -7.77
N GLU A 29 -9.78 1.09 -7.95
CA GLU A 29 -10.20 0.44 -9.21
C GLU A 29 -10.48 1.46 -10.34
N GLY A 30 -10.74 2.72 -10.00
CA GLY A 30 -10.59 3.80 -10.98
C GLY A 30 -9.17 3.88 -11.56
N GLY A 31 -8.17 3.56 -10.73
CA GLY A 31 -6.78 3.31 -11.14
C GLY A 31 -6.62 2.02 -11.96
N GLN A 32 -7.43 0.97 -11.75
CA GLN A 32 -7.50 -0.17 -12.68
C GLN A 32 -8.01 0.25 -14.07
N LYS A 33 -8.86 1.28 -14.22
CA LYS A 33 -9.16 1.83 -15.55
C LYS A 33 -8.06 2.75 -16.10
N VAL A 34 -7.18 3.29 -15.27
CA VAL A 34 -5.89 3.80 -15.75
C VAL A 34 -4.99 2.64 -16.17
N SER A 35 -5.06 1.46 -15.54
CA SER A 35 -4.44 0.21 -16.01
C SER A 35 -5.18 -0.46 -17.19
N CYS A 36 -6.45 -0.12 -17.46
CA CYS A 36 -7.25 -0.65 -18.57
C CYS A 36 -7.18 0.32 -19.77
N SER A 37 -7.00 1.62 -19.51
CA SER A 37 -6.57 2.65 -20.47
C SER A 37 -5.06 2.54 -20.78
N MET A 38 -4.25 2.04 -19.84
CA MET A 38 -2.93 1.46 -20.10
C MET A 38 -3.13 -0.01 -20.45
N THR A 39 -3.87 -0.29 -21.53
CA THR A 39 -3.77 -1.61 -22.14
C THR A 39 -2.31 -1.82 -22.54
N LEU A 40 -1.57 -2.47 -21.64
CA LEU A 40 -0.29 -3.14 -21.83
C LEU A 40 -0.55 -4.36 -22.73
N SER A 41 -0.95 -4.08 -23.97
CA SER A 41 -0.92 -5.01 -25.09
C SER A 41 -0.38 -4.27 -26.31
N GLY A 42 0.70 -3.53 -26.07
CA GLY A 42 1.50 -2.80 -27.03
C GLY A 42 2.80 -2.44 -26.32
N SER A 43 3.91 -2.39 -27.06
CA SER A 43 5.28 -2.12 -26.61
C SER A 43 5.52 -0.77 -25.89
N ASP A 44 4.45 -0.05 -25.54
CA ASP A 44 4.45 1.34 -25.10
C ASP A 44 3.71 1.50 -23.75
N SER A 45 4.21 0.84 -22.70
CA SER A 45 3.77 1.22 -21.34
C SER A 45 4.39 2.57 -20.99
N PRO A 46 3.59 3.60 -20.64
CA PRO A 46 4.13 4.92 -20.32
C PRO A 46 4.90 4.96 -18.98
N ILE A 47 4.86 3.88 -18.20
CA ILE A 47 5.48 3.79 -16.88
C ILE A 47 6.53 2.66 -16.90
N SER A 48 7.79 3.04 -17.07
CA SER A 48 8.93 2.16 -16.80
C SER A 48 9.53 2.59 -15.46
N LEU A 49 9.27 1.82 -14.40
CA LEU A 49 9.94 2.01 -13.12
C LEU A 49 11.26 1.25 -13.19
N SER A 50 12.37 1.99 -13.15
CA SER A 50 13.67 1.36 -12.95
C SER A 50 13.73 0.75 -11.56
N ALA A 51 14.53 -0.31 -11.36
CA ALA A 51 14.74 -0.92 -10.05
C ALA A 51 15.20 0.10 -8.98
N VAL A 52 15.77 1.23 -9.40
CA VAL A 52 16.42 2.24 -8.56
C VAL A 52 15.48 3.40 -8.18
N THR A 53 14.26 3.47 -8.73
CA THR A 53 13.38 4.62 -8.51
C THR A 53 12.54 4.41 -7.24
N PRO A 54 12.79 5.15 -6.13
CA PRO A 54 12.02 5.03 -4.91
C PRO A 54 10.55 5.44 -5.15
N CYS A 55 9.62 4.60 -4.70
CA CYS A 55 8.19 4.82 -4.87
C CYS A 55 7.45 4.70 -3.53
N ILE A 56 6.52 5.62 -3.28
CA ILE A 56 5.61 5.57 -2.13
C ILE A 56 4.17 5.65 -2.61
N GLY A 57 3.35 4.71 -2.16
CA GLY A 57 1.90 4.82 -2.19
C GLY A 57 1.39 5.20 -0.81
N VAL A 58 0.36 6.04 -0.73
CA VAL A 58 -0.38 6.29 0.51
C VAL A 58 -1.87 6.10 0.26
N CYS A 59 -2.55 5.32 1.09
CA CYS A 59 -3.99 5.03 0.96
C CYS A 59 -4.34 4.53 -0.46
N ASN A 60 -5.02 5.35 -1.28
CA ASN A 60 -5.35 5.01 -2.67
C ASN A 60 -4.10 4.77 -3.54
N GLY A 61 -2.99 5.46 -3.26
CA GLY A 61 -1.71 5.17 -3.90
C GLY A 61 -1.20 3.76 -3.61
N CYS A 62 -1.42 3.23 -2.40
CA CYS A 62 -1.09 1.83 -2.09
C CYS A 62 -1.97 0.84 -2.85
N GLN A 63 -3.27 1.17 -2.99
CA GLN A 63 -4.21 0.36 -3.77
C GLN A 63 -3.75 0.28 -5.24
N MET A 64 -3.43 1.42 -5.83
CA MET A 64 -2.88 1.50 -7.19
C MET A 64 -1.57 0.70 -7.33
N MET A 65 -0.60 0.91 -6.44
CA MET A 65 0.67 0.18 -6.51
C MET A 65 0.50 -1.34 -6.33
N SER A 66 -0.40 -1.77 -5.45
CA SER A 66 -0.74 -3.19 -5.30
C SER A 66 -1.35 -3.79 -6.57
N ALA A 67 -2.03 -2.96 -7.38
CA ALA A 67 -2.56 -3.39 -8.65
C ALA A 67 -1.48 -3.59 -9.73
N LEU A 68 -0.36 -2.88 -9.60
CA LEU A 68 0.79 -2.92 -10.50
C LEU A 68 1.86 -3.96 -10.08
N GLN A 69 1.52 -4.91 -9.22
CA GLN A 69 2.45 -5.92 -8.71
C GLN A 69 3.15 -6.79 -9.79
N GLU A 70 2.63 -6.81 -11.02
CA GLU A 70 3.21 -7.57 -12.14
C GLU A 70 4.38 -6.84 -12.81
N ILE A 71 4.41 -5.51 -12.69
CA ILE A 71 5.45 -4.66 -13.30
C ILE A 71 6.46 -4.13 -12.28
N ILE A 72 6.15 -4.20 -10.98
CA ILE A 72 7.06 -3.76 -9.92
C ILE A 72 7.96 -4.95 -9.51
N PRO A 73 9.30 -4.82 -9.55
CA PRO A 73 10.19 -5.86 -9.05
C PRO A 73 9.99 -6.11 -7.54
N GLY A 74 9.99 -7.37 -7.10
CA GLY A 74 9.89 -7.73 -5.68
C GLY A 74 8.49 -7.64 -5.06
N SER A 75 7.45 -7.35 -5.85
CA SER A 75 6.08 -7.17 -5.36
C SER A 75 5.18 -8.40 -5.42
N SER A 76 5.72 -9.57 -5.76
CA SER A 76 4.96 -10.81 -6.00
C SER A 76 4.09 -11.26 -4.82
N HIS A 77 4.43 -10.83 -3.60
CA HIS A 77 3.76 -11.23 -2.36
C HIS A 77 2.83 -10.16 -1.78
N TRP A 78 2.65 -9.03 -2.46
CA TRP A 78 1.80 -7.98 -1.92
C TRP A 78 0.32 -8.38 -1.88
N PRO A 79 -0.43 -7.89 -0.87
CA PRO A 79 -1.87 -8.06 -0.84
C PRO A 79 -2.55 -7.17 -1.87
N ARG A 80 -3.81 -7.51 -2.19
CA ARG A 80 -4.78 -6.52 -2.66
C ARG A 80 -5.44 -5.87 -1.47
N PHE A 81 -5.96 -4.66 -1.63
CA PHE A 81 -6.74 -4.00 -0.60
C PHE A 81 -8.23 -4.13 -0.91
N ALA A 82 -9.00 -4.54 0.08
CA ALA A 82 -10.43 -4.81 -0.03
C ALA A 82 -11.21 -4.04 1.04
N ARG A 83 -12.54 -4.07 0.92
CA ARG A 83 -13.46 -3.51 1.90
C ARG A 83 -13.13 -3.96 3.33
N ASN A 84 -13.16 -3.01 4.25
CA ASN A 84 -12.92 -3.25 5.68
C ASN A 84 -13.88 -4.33 6.21
N LEU A 85 -13.45 -5.11 7.21
CA LEU A 85 -14.34 -6.07 7.88
C LEU A 85 -15.54 -5.41 8.57
N SER A 86 -15.41 -4.15 9.00
CA SER A 86 -16.54 -3.38 9.56
C SER A 86 -17.61 -3.04 8.52
N GLU A 87 -17.30 -3.22 7.22
CA GLU A 87 -18.11 -2.78 6.08
C GLU A 87 -18.40 -1.27 6.04
N GLN A 88 -17.71 -0.49 6.89
CA GLN A 88 -17.85 0.96 7.05
C GLN A 88 -16.56 1.69 6.67
N TYR A 89 -16.69 3.00 6.43
CA TYR A 89 -15.55 3.90 6.33
C TYR A 89 -14.99 4.21 7.72
N GLU A 90 -13.68 4.04 7.88
CA GLU A 90 -12.99 4.27 9.15
C GLU A 90 -12.20 5.58 9.07
N ALA A 91 -12.58 6.55 9.92
CA ALA A 91 -11.86 7.80 10.15
C ALA A 91 -11.33 7.79 11.59
N ARG A 92 -10.05 7.46 11.77
CA ARG A 92 -9.47 7.20 13.09
C ARG A 92 -8.08 7.77 13.25
N LEU A 93 -7.71 8.02 14.49
CA LEU A 93 -6.31 8.10 14.89
C LEU A 93 -5.92 6.71 15.41
N ALA A 94 -5.17 5.94 14.62
CA ALA A 94 -4.72 4.60 14.98
C ALA A 94 -3.28 4.64 15.45
N LEU A 95 -2.91 3.75 16.36
CA LEU A 95 -1.52 3.62 16.82
C LEU A 95 -0.81 2.58 15.95
N VAL A 96 0.40 2.90 15.50
CA VAL A 96 1.25 1.97 14.75
C VAL A 96 2.64 1.87 15.34
N ARG A 97 3.27 0.72 15.11
CA ARG A 97 4.71 0.50 15.30
C ARG A 97 5.41 0.48 13.96
N VAL A 98 6.57 1.13 13.87
CA VAL A 98 7.48 1.04 12.74
C VAL A 98 8.30 -0.25 12.86
N GLU A 99 8.26 -1.08 11.84
CA GLU A 99 9.01 -2.33 11.76
C GLU A 99 10.31 -2.14 10.96
N ALA A 100 11.31 -2.97 11.26
CA ALA A 100 12.53 -3.01 10.48
C ALA A 100 12.24 -3.51 9.06
N SER A 101 12.60 -2.70 8.06
CA SER A 101 12.34 -2.97 6.65
C SER A 101 13.35 -2.25 5.76
N PRO A 102 13.49 -2.59 4.48
CA PRO A 102 14.37 -1.86 3.55
C PRO A 102 13.84 -0.47 3.15
N SER A 103 12.77 0.03 3.78
CA SER A 103 12.20 1.34 3.46
C SER A 103 13.13 2.48 3.85
N ILE A 104 13.71 3.15 2.85
CA ILE A 104 14.57 4.33 3.05
C ILE A 104 13.81 5.46 3.78
N LEU A 105 12.49 5.54 3.59
CA LEU A 105 11.64 6.57 4.19
C LEU A 105 11.44 6.41 5.70
N LEU A 106 11.61 5.19 6.22
CA LEU A 106 11.42 4.85 7.63
C LEU A 106 12.74 4.49 8.32
N SER A 107 13.86 4.67 7.64
CA SER A 107 15.18 4.35 8.17
C SER A 107 15.47 5.14 9.45
N GLY A 108 15.86 4.41 10.50
CA GLY A 108 16.15 4.99 11.82
C GLY A 108 14.91 5.24 12.68
N MET A 109 13.71 4.87 12.21
CA MET A 109 12.46 4.97 12.97
C MET A 109 12.00 3.63 13.54
N GLU A 110 12.72 2.53 13.28
CA GLU A 110 12.36 1.18 13.69
C GLU A 110 12.11 1.09 15.22
N GLY A 111 11.00 0.46 15.60
CA GLY A 111 10.55 0.36 16.99
C GLY A 111 9.82 1.60 17.53
N SER A 112 9.71 2.69 16.75
CA SER A 112 8.91 3.84 17.14
C SER A 112 7.42 3.52 17.15
N HIS A 113 6.70 4.13 18.09
CA HIS A 113 5.24 4.06 18.19
C HIS A 113 4.65 5.43 17.87
N LEU A 114 3.80 5.50 16.86
CA LEU A 114 3.32 6.77 16.32
C LEU A 114 1.81 6.71 16.08
N PRO A 115 1.04 7.74 16.46
CA PRO A 115 -0.34 7.85 16.02
C PRO A 115 -0.37 8.28 14.54
N ILE A 116 -1.16 7.58 13.72
CA ILE A 116 -1.39 7.90 12.31
C ILE A 116 -2.87 8.12 12.03
N VAL A 117 -3.16 9.01 11.09
CA VAL A 117 -4.52 9.21 10.60
C VAL A 117 -4.89 8.10 9.62
N VAL A 118 -5.98 7.40 9.92
CA VAL A 118 -6.61 6.40 9.08
C VAL A 118 -7.91 6.96 8.52
N ALA A 119 -8.09 6.85 7.21
CA ALA A 119 -9.21 7.40 6.48
C ALA A 119 -9.49 6.54 5.24
N HIS A 120 -10.15 5.39 5.42
CA HIS A 120 -10.43 4.45 4.31
C HIS A 120 -11.66 3.55 4.56
N GLY A 121 -12.39 3.21 3.49
CA GLY A 121 -13.41 2.13 3.49
C GLY A 121 -12.89 0.78 2.99
N GLU A 122 -11.74 0.79 2.30
CA GLU A 122 -11.15 -0.38 1.65
C GLU A 122 -9.65 -0.48 1.94
N GLY A 123 -9.32 -0.56 3.23
CA GLY A 123 -7.94 -0.65 3.70
C GLY A 123 -7.48 -2.05 4.09
N ARG A 124 -8.35 -3.07 3.95
CA ARG A 124 -8.05 -4.42 4.45
C ARG A 124 -7.12 -5.16 3.49
N ALA A 125 -5.95 -5.56 3.97
CA ALA A 125 -5.05 -6.44 3.22
C ALA A 125 -5.69 -7.82 2.99
N GLN A 126 -5.86 -8.19 1.73
CA GLN A 126 -6.41 -9.45 1.28
C GLN A 126 -5.36 -10.19 0.44
N PHE A 127 -4.99 -11.38 0.89
CA PHE A 127 -4.06 -12.27 0.21
C PHE A 127 -4.83 -13.35 -0.55
N ALA A 128 -4.24 -13.84 -1.64
CA ALA A 128 -4.82 -14.94 -2.41
C ALA A 128 -4.86 -16.25 -1.59
N ASP A 129 -3.85 -16.46 -0.74
CA ASP A 129 -3.69 -17.64 0.09
C ASP A 129 -2.81 -17.32 1.32
N ALA A 130 -2.77 -18.24 2.28
CA ALA A 130 -1.97 -18.11 3.49
C ALA A 130 -0.46 -18.11 3.20
N ALA A 131 0.00 -18.82 2.18
CA ALA A 131 1.42 -18.91 1.83
C ALA A 131 1.98 -17.56 1.38
N ARG A 132 1.21 -16.74 0.65
CA ARG A 132 1.61 -15.37 0.29
C ARG A 132 1.68 -14.45 1.51
N CYS A 133 0.74 -14.61 2.44
CA CYS A 133 0.74 -13.86 3.69
C CYS A 133 2.02 -14.16 4.49
N GLU A 134 2.35 -15.44 4.65
CA GLU A 134 3.57 -15.90 5.32
C GLU A 134 4.84 -15.48 4.57
N ALA A 135 4.83 -15.53 3.24
CA ALA A 135 5.96 -15.07 2.42
C ALA A 135 6.22 -13.57 2.60
N LEU A 136 5.18 -12.74 2.65
CA LEU A 136 5.36 -11.31 2.91
C LEU A 136 5.87 -11.07 4.34
N GLU A 137 5.35 -11.78 5.33
CA GLU A 137 5.81 -11.70 6.71
C GLU A 137 7.30 -12.05 6.84
N SER A 138 7.72 -13.13 6.21
CA SER A 138 9.11 -13.61 6.24
C SER A 138 10.07 -12.81 5.34
N SER A 139 9.55 -12.01 4.40
CA SER A 139 10.37 -11.19 3.50
C SER A 139 11.00 -9.97 4.17
N GLY A 140 10.53 -9.55 5.35
CA GLY A 140 10.96 -8.31 6.01
C GLY A 140 10.50 -7.02 5.30
N LEU A 141 9.52 -7.12 4.39
CA LEU A 141 8.97 -5.98 3.65
C LEU A 141 7.84 -5.26 4.41
N VAL A 142 7.43 -5.77 5.58
CA VAL A 142 6.41 -5.15 6.42
C VAL A 142 7.03 -3.97 7.16
N SER A 143 6.59 -2.75 6.88
CA SER A 143 7.17 -1.54 7.48
C SER A 143 6.37 -0.96 8.64
N LEU A 144 5.07 -1.26 8.75
CA LEU A 144 4.18 -0.70 9.76
C LEU A 144 3.18 -1.76 10.25
N ARG A 145 2.88 -1.72 11.55
CA ARG A 145 1.85 -2.56 12.19
C ARG A 145 0.91 -1.72 13.04
N PHE A 146 -0.40 -1.88 12.90
CA PHE A 146 -1.35 -1.42 13.93
C PHE A 146 -1.04 -2.11 15.26
N ILE A 147 -1.07 -1.34 16.34
CA ILE A 147 -0.85 -1.83 17.69
C ILE A 147 -1.96 -1.34 18.62
N GLU A 148 -2.19 -2.12 19.66
CA GLU A 148 -3.01 -1.75 20.80
C GLU A 148 -2.24 -0.76 21.71
N ASN A 149 -2.94 -0.14 22.67
CA ASN A 149 -2.33 0.80 23.60
C ASN A 149 -1.32 0.17 24.57
N ASP A 150 -1.34 -1.16 24.70
CA ASP A 150 -0.34 -1.95 25.44
C ASP A 150 0.88 -2.34 24.58
N LEU A 151 0.98 -1.78 23.37
CA LEU A 151 2.04 -1.98 22.39
C LEU A 151 2.09 -3.39 21.76
N GLN A 152 1.08 -4.22 21.97
CA GLN A 152 0.92 -5.47 21.25
C GLN A 152 0.35 -5.25 19.85
N VAL A 153 0.68 -6.14 18.92
CA VAL A 153 0.15 -6.07 17.55
C VAL A 153 -1.36 -6.24 17.56
N ALA A 154 -2.07 -5.31 16.95
CA ALA A 154 -3.52 -5.28 16.97
C ALA A 154 -4.11 -6.33 16.01
N SER A 155 -4.91 -7.23 16.57
CA SER A 155 -5.74 -8.18 15.81
C SER A 155 -7.22 -7.83 15.86
N THR A 156 -7.60 -6.87 16.71
CA THR A 156 -8.99 -6.55 17.06
C THR A 156 -9.36 -5.13 16.67
N TYR A 157 -10.62 -4.97 16.27
CA TYR A 157 -11.22 -3.65 16.11
C TYR A 157 -11.43 -3.01 17.50
N PRO A 158 -11.19 -1.70 17.67
CA PRO A 158 -10.87 -0.72 16.64
C PRO A 158 -9.38 -0.43 16.41
N ALA A 159 -8.46 -0.98 17.20
CA ALA A 159 -7.04 -0.71 17.05
C ALA A 159 -6.50 -1.19 15.70
N ASN A 160 -7.02 -2.32 15.21
CA ASN A 160 -6.97 -2.71 13.80
C ASN A 160 -8.30 -2.31 13.13
N PRO A 161 -8.36 -1.17 12.44
CA PRO A 161 -9.63 -0.60 11.98
C PRO A 161 -10.20 -1.29 10.75
N ASN A 162 -9.38 -1.91 9.90
CA ASN A 162 -9.84 -2.56 8.67
C ASN A 162 -9.96 -4.08 8.77
N GLY A 163 -9.40 -4.68 9.82
CA GLY A 163 -9.42 -6.13 10.01
C GLY A 163 -8.43 -6.86 9.10
N SER A 164 -7.33 -6.21 8.71
CA SER A 164 -6.21 -6.90 8.06
C SER A 164 -5.67 -7.98 9.01
N PRO A 165 -5.13 -9.10 8.49
CA PRO A 165 -4.49 -10.09 9.33
C PRO A 165 -3.47 -9.43 10.27
N PRO A 166 -3.35 -9.86 11.55
CA PRO A 166 -2.45 -9.24 12.52
C PRO A 166 -0.97 -9.29 12.09
N VAL A 167 -0.63 -10.19 11.19
CA VAL A 167 0.68 -10.21 10.55
C VAL A 167 0.92 -9.00 9.63
N LEU A 168 -0.12 -8.33 9.12
CA LEU A 168 0.02 -7.30 8.08
C LEU A 168 -0.93 -6.10 8.27
N PRO A 169 -0.92 -5.41 9.43
CA PRO A 169 -1.74 -4.23 9.60
C PRO A 169 -0.90 -2.98 9.24
N VAL A 170 -0.78 -2.63 7.96
CA VAL A 170 -0.44 -1.28 7.39
C VAL A 170 0.60 -1.28 6.26
N TYR A 171 0.28 -0.47 5.24
CA TYR A 171 1.05 0.00 4.07
C TYR A 171 2.44 -0.62 3.88
N ALA A 172 2.51 -1.61 2.98
CA ALA A 172 3.76 -1.90 2.29
C ALA A 172 4.13 -0.63 1.49
N MET A 173 5.11 0.13 1.98
CA MET A 173 5.81 1.12 1.17
C MET A 173 6.75 0.31 0.31
N PRO A 174 6.45 0.11 -0.96
CA PRO A 174 7.31 -0.74 -1.73
C PRO A 174 8.39 0.12 -2.35
N MET A 175 9.45 0.23 -1.56
CA MET A 175 10.69 0.79 -2.02
C MET A 175 11.39 -0.32 -2.82
N ALA A 176 11.28 -0.22 -4.15
CA ALA A 176 12.26 -0.86 -5.02
C ALA A 176 13.61 -0.18 -4.78
N GLY A 177 14.64 -1.00 -4.53
CA GLY A 177 16.04 -0.64 -4.57
C GLY A 177 16.77 -1.57 -5.53
#